data_AF-A0A0C3PI80-F1
#
_entry.id   AF-A0A0C3PI80-F1
#
_cell.length_a   1.000
_cell.length_b   1.000
_cell.length_c   1.000
_cell.angle_alpha   90.00
_cell.angle_beta   90.00
_cell.angle_gamma   90.00
#
_symmetry.space_group_name_H-M   'P 1'
#
loop_
_entity.id
_entity.type
_entity.pdbx_description
1 polymer ?
#
loop_
_entity_poly.entity_id
_entity_poly.type
_entity_poly.pdbx_seq_one_letter_code
_entity_poly.pdbx_strand_id
1 'polypeptide(L)'
;MWGSTPQAADLWKSIRDKDIPVKVCNFLWKCLHGCYKISEYWLKIPSYETRGLCLLCGEIESMSHILIECPHSPFIATIWPLAECLWSMCGSNWPTLSFGIILGASCTDFHHNGKKLKGDNRLFKTLALESAHLIWKLRCDWVINKGMPESIPSNDEIHNRWVHAVNLRLKFDHLQTDVQCYGSKALKQDLVLQTW
;
A
#
# COMPACT_ATOMS: atom_id res chain seq x y z
N MET A 1 2.67 19.78 -1.12
CA MET A 1 1.23 19.77 -1.44
C MET A 1 1.11 19.71 -2.95
N TRP A 2 0.88 18.52 -3.51
CA TRP A 2 1.18 18.25 -4.92
C TRP A 2 -0.06 17.72 -5.66
N GLY A 3 -0.35 18.33 -6.81
CA GLY A 3 -1.43 17.94 -7.71
C GLY A 3 -2.80 18.52 -7.34
N SER A 4 -3.56 18.93 -8.35
CA SER A 4 -5.00 19.17 -8.22
C SER A 4 -5.70 17.90 -7.75
N THR A 5 -6.71 18.02 -6.88
CA THR A 5 -7.54 16.89 -6.47
C THR A 5 -8.05 16.16 -7.73
N PRO A 6 -7.67 14.89 -7.94
CA PRO A 6 -8.10 14.17 -9.14
C PRO A 6 -9.62 14.03 -9.11
N GLN A 7 -10.25 14.08 -10.29
CA GLN A 7 -11.66 13.73 -10.37
C GLN A 7 -11.83 12.25 -10.00
N ALA A 8 -12.98 11.89 -9.44
CA ALA A 8 -13.26 10.50 -9.06
C ALA A 8 -13.03 9.54 -10.26
N ALA A 9 -13.44 9.93 -11.47
CA ALA A 9 -13.22 9.15 -12.69
C ALA A 9 -11.74 8.88 -13.00
N ASP A 10 -10.85 9.83 -12.72
CA ASP A 10 -9.42 9.68 -12.96
C ASP A 10 -8.79 8.76 -11.91
N LEU A 11 -9.24 8.89 -10.66
CA LEU A 11 -8.86 7.97 -9.58
C LEU A 11 -9.31 6.52 -9.87
N TRP A 12 -10.47 6.33 -10.49
CA TRP A 12 -10.93 4.99 -10.88
C TRP A 12 -10.10 4.37 -11.99
N LYS A 13 -9.67 5.18 -12.95
CA LYS A 13 -8.79 4.72 -14.03
C LYS A 13 -7.40 4.41 -13.51
N SER A 14 -6.89 5.22 -12.59
CA SER A 14 -5.51 5.12 -12.09
C SER A 14 -5.25 3.84 -11.30
N ILE A 15 -6.24 3.29 -10.58
CA ILE A 15 -6.04 2.03 -9.84
C ILE A 15 -5.91 0.80 -10.74
N ARG A 16 -6.28 0.91 -12.03
CA ARG A 16 -6.13 -0.14 -13.05
C ARG A 16 -4.81 -0.05 -13.81
N ASP A 17 -3.83 0.66 -13.26
CA ASP A 17 -2.49 0.76 -13.81
C ASP A 17 -1.83 -0.62 -13.93
N LYS A 18 -1.13 -0.85 -15.04
CA LYS A 18 -0.42 -2.11 -15.34
C LYS A 18 0.68 -2.45 -14.32
N ASP A 19 1.22 -1.43 -13.65
CA ASP A 19 2.26 -1.58 -12.63
C ASP A 19 1.68 -2.01 -11.27
N ILE A 20 0.35 -2.06 -11.13
CA ILE A 20 -0.34 -2.47 -9.91
C ILE A 20 -0.78 -3.93 -10.02
N PRO A 21 -0.40 -4.82 -9.09
CA PRO A 21 -0.90 -6.18 -9.07
C PRO A 21 -2.43 -6.23 -8.92
N VAL A 22 -3.07 -7.18 -9.59
CA VAL A 22 -4.54 -7.34 -9.54
C VAL A 22 -5.09 -7.41 -8.11
N LYS A 23 -4.37 -8.07 -7.20
CA LYS A 23 -4.78 -8.16 -5.78
C LYS A 23 -4.79 -6.79 -5.09
N VAL A 24 -3.80 -5.95 -5.37
CA VAL A 24 -3.68 -4.58 -4.85
C VAL A 24 -4.73 -3.67 -5.49
N CYS A 25 -4.98 -3.80 -6.81
CA CYS A 25 -6.07 -3.11 -7.49
C CYS A 25 -7.44 -3.46 -6.87
N ASN A 26 -7.71 -4.73 -6.60
CA ASN A 26 -8.95 -5.16 -5.94
C ASN A 26 -9.06 -4.61 -4.52
N PHE A 27 -7.95 -4.52 -3.80
CA PHE A 27 -7.89 -3.90 -2.48
C PHE A 27 -8.26 -2.41 -2.57
N LEU A 28 -7.62 -1.65 -3.44
CA LEU A 28 -7.91 -0.22 -3.65
C LEU A 28 -9.35 0.03 -4.06
N TRP A 29 -9.87 -0.75 -5.01
CA TRP A 29 -11.26 -0.65 -5.43
C TRP A 29 -12.21 -0.82 -4.25
N LYS A 30 -12.00 -1.86 -3.42
CA LYS A 30 -12.84 -2.09 -2.24
C LYS A 30 -12.70 -0.99 -1.18
N CYS A 31 -11.51 -0.42 -0.98
CA CYS A 31 -11.30 0.71 -0.08
C CYS A 31 -12.09 1.93 -0.55
N LEU A 32 -11.95 2.28 -1.82
CA LEU A 32 -12.61 3.44 -2.41
C LEU A 32 -14.14 3.33 -2.44
N HIS A 33 -14.67 2.11 -2.55
CA HIS A 33 -16.11 1.85 -2.53
C HIS A 33 -16.68 1.53 -1.13
N GLY A 34 -15.85 1.55 -0.08
CA GLY A 34 -16.30 1.18 1.27
C GLY A 34 -16.84 -0.25 1.37
N CYS A 35 -16.36 -1.16 0.52
CA CYS A 35 -16.86 -2.53 0.42
C CYS A 35 -16.32 -3.46 1.51
N TYR A 36 -15.38 -2.99 2.34
CA TYR A 36 -14.85 -3.76 3.45
C TYR A 36 -15.80 -3.72 4.64
N LYS A 37 -16.05 -4.89 5.21
CA LYS A 37 -16.77 -5.05 6.48
C LYS A 37 -15.83 -4.66 7.61
N ILE A 38 -15.84 -3.40 8.01
CA ILE A 38 -15.05 -2.80 9.09
C ILE A 38 -15.90 -1.78 9.86
N SER A 39 -15.43 -1.29 11.01
CA SER A 39 -16.08 -0.20 11.77
C SER A 39 -17.56 -0.52 12.08
N GLU A 40 -18.46 0.43 11.81
CA GLU A 40 -19.90 0.39 12.06
C GLU A 40 -20.62 -0.83 11.51
N TYR A 41 -20.10 -1.46 10.46
CA TYR A 41 -20.69 -2.69 9.93
C TYR A 41 -20.78 -3.77 11.02
N TRP A 42 -19.72 -3.94 11.81
CA TRP A 42 -19.66 -4.96 12.86
C TRP A 42 -20.40 -4.54 14.13
N LEU A 43 -20.43 -3.24 14.44
CA LEU A 43 -21.14 -2.71 15.62
C LEU A 43 -22.65 -3.01 15.61
N LYS A 44 -23.21 -3.29 14.42
CA LYS A 44 -24.64 -3.59 14.22
C LYS A 44 -24.96 -5.08 14.31
N ILE A 45 -23.96 -5.94 14.49
CA ILE A 45 -24.13 -7.40 14.51
C ILE A 45 -23.97 -7.90 15.95
N PRO A 46 -25.05 -8.43 16.58
CA PRO A 46 -24.99 -8.98 17.92
C PRO A 46 -23.88 -10.03 18.08
N SER A 47 -23.14 -9.98 19.18
CA SER A 47 -22.02 -10.87 19.53
C SER A 47 -20.73 -10.70 18.69
N TYR A 48 -20.70 -9.75 17.75
CA TYR A 48 -19.55 -9.46 16.90
C TYR A 48 -19.11 -8.00 16.92
N GLU A 49 -19.67 -7.20 17.83
CA GLU A 49 -19.43 -5.76 17.93
C GLU A 49 -17.96 -5.44 18.19
N THR A 50 -17.26 -6.32 18.91
CA THR A 50 -15.82 -6.20 19.19
C THR A 50 -14.96 -6.13 17.92
N ARG A 51 -15.45 -6.64 16.78
CA ARG A 51 -14.77 -6.55 15.47
C ARG A 51 -14.90 -5.18 14.80
N GLY A 52 -15.76 -4.32 15.32
CA GLY A 52 -15.88 -2.92 14.89
C GLY A 52 -14.86 -2.00 15.56
N LEU A 53 -14.18 -2.50 16.60
CA LEU A 53 -13.19 -1.77 17.38
C LEU A 53 -11.78 -2.32 17.09
N CYS A 54 -10.80 -1.42 17.14
CA CYS A 54 -9.40 -1.79 17.05
C CYS A 54 -9.01 -2.54 18.33
N LEU A 55 -8.56 -3.78 18.17
CA LEU A 55 -8.15 -4.62 19.31
C LEU A 55 -6.88 -4.11 20.02
N LEU A 56 -6.20 -3.09 19.49
CA LEU A 56 -4.98 -2.51 20.06
C LEU A 56 -5.24 -1.23 20.87
N CYS A 57 -6.15 -0.37 20.42
CA CYS A 57 -6.41 0.93 21.07
C CYS A 57 -7.88 1.16 21.47
N GLY A 58 -8.81 0.28 21.06
CA GLY A 58 -10.23 0.38 21.38
C GLY A 58 -11.03 1.40 20.55
N GLU A 59 -10.40 2.15 19.65
CA GLU A 59 -11.09 3.10 18.77
C GLU A 59 -11.91 2.38 17.68
N ILE A 60 -12.87 3.10 17.10
CA ILE A 60 -13.64 2.60 15.95
C ILE A 60 -12.69 2.36 14.77
N GLU A 61 -12.67 1.13 14.28
CA GLU A 61 -11.64 0.70 13.33
C GLU A 61 -12.02 1.02 11.88
N SER A 62 -11.60 2.19 11.41
CA SER A 62 -11.73 2.62 10.01
C SER A 62 -10.58 2.09 9.13
N MET A 63 -10.72 2.18 7.80
CA MET A 63 -9.61 1.82 6.90
C MET A 63 -8.42 2.76 7.08
N SER A 64 -8.66 4.06 7.33
CA SER A 64 -7.60 5.00 7.66
C SER A 64 -6.88 4.60 8.95
N HIS A 65 -7.65 4.18 9.95
CA HIS A 65 -7.11 3.72 11.23
C HIS A 65 -6.20 2.51 11.08
N ILE A 66 -6.64 1.51 10.30
CA ILE A 66 -5.87 0.29 10.03
C ILE A 66 -4.57 0.59 9.29
N LEU A 67 -4.60 1.51 8.33
CA LEU A 67 -3.47 1.73 7.43
C LEU A 67 -2.46 2.73 7.98
N ILE A 68 -2.88 3.77 8.72
CA ILE A 68 -1.98 4.88 9.07
C ILE A 68 -2.18 5.50 10.46
N GLU A 69 -3.37 5.45 11.08
CA GLU A 69 -3.61 6.23 12.31
C GLU A 69 -3.38 5.46 13.61
N CYS A 70 -3.48 4.12 13.62
CA CYS A 70 -3.40 3.36 14.87
C CYS A 70 -2.01 3.48 15.52
N PRO A 71 -1.88 4.11 16.71
CA PRO A 71 -0.58 4.37 17.34
C PRO A 71 0.08 3.11 17.92
N HIS A 72 -0.72 2.07 18.17
CA HIS A 72 -0.27 0.81 18.78
C HIS A 72 -0.07 -0.31 17.76
N SER A 73 -0.26 -0.03 16.46
CA SER A 73 -0.13 -1.04 15.41
C SER A 73 1.34 -1.35 15.11
N PRO A 74 1.83 -2.58 15.39
CA PRO A 74 3.18 -2.96 15.00
C PRO A 74 3.33 -3.04 13.48
N PHE A 75 2.23 -3.26 12.75
CA PHE A 75 2.23 -3.26 11.29
C PHE A 75 2.56 -1.87 10.74
N ILE A 76 1.89 -0.83 11.23
CA ILE A 76 2.11 0.57 10.82
C ILE A 76 3.52 1.01 11.25
N ALA A 77 3.87 0.74 12.52
CA ALA A 77 5.14 1.15 13.11
C ALA A 77 6.37 0.46 12.48
N THR A 78 6.18 -0.68 11.82
CA THR A 78 7.29 -1.39 11.14
C THR A 78 7.31 -1.09 9.64
N ILE A 79 6.15 -1.18 8.96
CA ILE A 79 6.10 -1.16 7.49
C ILE A 79 6.36 0.23 6.90
N TRP A 80 5.78 1.30 7.47
CA TRP A 80 5.97 2.63 6.91
C TRP A 80 7.40 3.15 7.03
N PRO A 81 8.10 2.96 8.17
CA PRO A 81 9.52 3.30 8.25
C PRO A 81 10.40 2.54 7.25
N LEU A 82 10.07 1.27 6.95
CA LEU A 82 10.79 0.51 5.91
C LEU A 82 10.56 1.11 4.51
N ALA A 83 9.33 1.49 4.19
CA ALA A 83 9.00 2.15 2.92
C ALA A 83 9.68 3.51 2.78
N GLU A 84 9.66 4.32 3.85
CA GLU A 84 10.36 5.60 3.91
C GLU A 84 11.88 5.45 3.78
N CYS A 85 12.47 4.45 4.44
CA CYS A 85 13.89 4.16 4.37
C CYS A 85 14.32 3.84 2.93
N LEU A 86 13.59 2.94 2.25
CA LEU A 86 13.89 2.57 0.88
C LEU A 86 13.69 3.75 -0.10
N TRP A 87 12.63 4.54 0.08
CA TRP A 87 12.43 5.76 -0.72
C TRP A 87 13.57 6.77 -0.57
N SER A 88 14.04 6.97 0.66
CA SER A 88 15.08 7.95 0.98
C SER A 88 16.43 7.59 0.36
N MET A 89 16.68 6.31 0.06
CA MET A 89 17.87 5.87 -0.67
C MET A 89 17.94 6.44 -2.10
N CYS A 90 16.79 6.81 -2.69
CA CYS A 90 16.72 7.45 -4.01
C CYS A 90 16.94 8.97 -3.96
N GLY A 91 17.14 9.56 -2.78
CA GLY A 91 17.43 10.99 -2.62
C GLY A 91 16.20 11.92 -2.64
N SER A 92 14.98 11.35 -2.60
CA SER A 92 13.73 12.09 -2.56
C SER A 92 13.13 12.13 -1.15
N ASN A 93 12.41 13.20 -0.80
CA ASN A 93 11.74 13.33 0.50
C ASN A 93 10.47 12.47 0.53
N TRP A 94 10.30 11.68 1.59
CA TRP A 94 9.07 10.91 1.81
C TRP A 94 7.90 11.85 2.11
N PRO A 95 6.75 11.75 1.42
CA PRO A 95 5.61 12.59 1.73
C PRO A 95 4.97 12.16 3.04
N THR A 96 4.45 13.13 3.79
CA THR A 96 3.53 12.82 4.90
C THR A 96 2.34 12.05 4.37
N LEU A 97 2.20 10.79 4.80
CA LEU A 97 1.14 9.92 4.33
C LEU A 97 -0.23 10.37 4.88
N SER A 98 -1.23 10.24 4.03
CA SER A 98 -2.64 10.31 4.40
C SER A 98 -3.39 9.21 3.67
N PHE A 99 -4.59 8.86 4.13
CA PHE A 99 -5.40 7.85 3.45
C PHE A 99 -5.67 8.23 1.99
N GLY A 100 -5.91 9.52 1.73
CA GLY A 100 -6.06 10.05 0.37
C GLY A 100 -4.79 9.90 -0.48
N ILE A 101 -3.60 10.09 0.09
CA ILE A 101 -2.32 9.88 -0.63
C ILE A 101 -2.13 8.40 -0.97
N ILE A 102 -2.47 7.47 -0.08
CA ILE A 102 -2.37 6.03 -0.34
C ILE A 102 -3.32 5.64 -1.48
N LEU A 103 -4.59 6.06 -1.41
CA LEU A 103 -5.58 5.74 -2.45
C LEU A 103 -5.25 6.42 -3.78
N GLY A 104 -4.66 7.61 -3.72
CA GLY A 104 -4.21 8.39 -4.87
C GLY A 104 -2.76 8.09 -5.31
N ALA A 105 -2.10 7.07 -4.77
CA ALA A 105 -0.69 6.80 -5.05
C ALA A 105 -0.42 6.52 -6.54
N SER A 106 -1.42 6.01 -7.26
CA SER A 106 -1.37 5.83 -8.71
C SER A 106 -1.39 7.14 -9.52
N CYS A 107 -1.86 8.21 -8.91
CA CYS A 107 -2.00 9.55 -9.51
C CYS A 107 -0.85 10.49 -9.14
N THR A 108 0.14 10.07 -8.34
CA THR A 108 1.25 10.95 -7.98
C THR A 108 2.03 11.37 -9.20
N ASP A 109 2.53 12.61 -9.16
CA ASP A 109 3.26 13.20 -10.27
C ASP A 109 4.46 14.02 -9.78
N PHE A 110 5.48 13.32 -9.29
CA PHE A 110 6.75 13.90 -8.89
C PHE A 110 7.47 14.51 -10.10
N HIS A 111 7.94 15.73 -9.95
CA HIS A 111 8.64 16.50 -10.97
C HIS A 111 9.91 17.14 -10.41
N HIS A 112 10.94 17.22 -11.25
CA HIS A 112 12.13 18.02 -11.00
C HIS A 112 12.44 18.87 -12.23
N ASN A 113 12.58 20.19 -12.06
CA ASN A 113 12.82 21.15 -13.15
C ASN A 113 11.85 20.98 -14.34
N GLY A 114 10.56 20.77 -14.05
CA GLY A 114 9.52 20.57 -15.07
C GLY A 114 9.51 19.21 -15.77
N LYS A 115 10.44 18.30 -15.43
CA LYS A 115 10.48 16.93 -15.95
C LYS A 115 9.87 15.95 -14.96
N LYS A 116 8.98 15.09 -15.44
CA LYS A 116 8.37 14.01 -14.66
C LYS A 116 9.42 12.97 -14.27
N LEU A 117 9.52 12.69 -12.97
CA LEU A 117 10.40 11.67 -12.41
C LEU A 117 9.73 10.30 -12.51
N LYS A 118 9.86 9.63 -13.66
CA LYS A 118 9.12 8.39 -13.94
C LYS A 118 9.47 7.27 -12.95
N GLY A 119 10.74 7.14 -12.58
CA GLY A 119 11.25 6.20 -11.58
C GLY A 119 10.61 6.42 -10.22
N ASP A 120 10.78 7.61 -9.65
CA ASP A 120 10.20 8.04 -8.36
C ASP A 120 8.68 7.84 -8.32
N ASN A 121 7.96 8.25 -9.36
CA ASN A 121 6.51 8.04 -9.42
C ASN A 121 6.13 6.56 -9.37
N ARG A 122 6.91 5.70 -10.01
CA ARG A 122 6.67 4.26 -10.05
C ARG A 122 7.07 3.57 -8.74
N LEU A 123 8.18 4.01 -8.15
CA LEU A 123 8.65 3.53 -6.85
C LEU A 123 7.68 3.91 -5.75
N PHE A 124 7.30 5.19 -5.64
CA PHE A 124 6.36 5.66 -4.61
C PHE A 124 5.04 4.88 -4.69
N LYS A 125 4.47 4.76 -5.90
CA LYS A 125 3.27 3.99 -6.15
C LYS A 125 3.42 2.54 -5.66
N THR A 126 4.53 1.89 -5.99
CA THR A 126 4.81 0.52 -5.57
C THR A 126 4.92 0.41 -4.05
N LEU A 127 5.73 1.26 -3.42
CA LEU A 127 5.97 1.24 -1.97
C LEU A 127 4.69 1.55 -1.19
N ALA A 128 3.95 2.59 -1.56
CA ALA A 128 2.73 2.99 -0.87
C ALA A 128 1.66 1.89 -0.94
N LEU A 129 1.46 1.31 -2.13
CA LEU A 129 0.38 0.36 -2.35
C LEU A 129 0.68 -1.04 -1.80
N GLU A 130 1.90 -1.54 -1.99
CA GLU A 130 2.30 -2.84 -1.40
C GLU A 130 2.30 -2.79 0.12
N SER A 131 2.81 -1.68 0.70
CA SER A 131 2.83 -1.48 2.15
C SER A 131 1.41 -1.44 2.72
N ALA A 132 0.52 -0.63 2.15
CA ALA A 132 -0.87 -0.55 2.59
C ALA A 132 -1.60 -1.89 2.49
N HIS A 133 -1.43 -2.59 1.36
CA HIS A 133 -2.05 -3.89 1.17
C HIS A 133 -1.49 -4.95 2.14
N LEU A 134 -0.19 -4.93 2.44
CA LEU A 134 0.42 -5.83 3.42
C LEU A 134 -0.08 -5.54 4.83
N ILE A 135 -0.14 -4.27 5.26
CA ILE A 135 -0.71 -3.86 6.56
C ILE A 135 -2.14 -4.40 6.70
N TRP A 136 -2.98 -4.16 5.69
CA TRP A 136 -4.35 -4.67 5.65
C TRP A 136 -4.42 -6.19 5.79
N LYS A 137 -3.57 -6.92 5.05
CA LYS A 137 -3.52 -8.39 5.10
C LYS A 137 -3.09 -8.91 6.47
N LEU A 138 -2.05 -8.34 7.06
CA LEU A 138 -1.54 -8.75 8.38
C LEU A 138 -2.58 -8.50 9.46
N ARG A 139 -3.21 -7.32 9.44
CA ARG A 139 -4.33 -7.01 10.33
C ARG A 139 -5.48 -7.99 10.15
N CYS A 140 -5.87 -8.32 8.92
CA CYS A 140 -6.97 -9.27 8.69
C CYS A 140 -6.63 -10.67 9.19
N ASP A 141 -5.41 -11.16 8.92
CA ASP A 141 -4.97 -12.45 9.44
C ASP A 141 -5.02 -12.50 10.96
N TRP A 142 -4.53 -11.44 11.60
CA TRP A 142 -4.57 -11.32 13.05
C TRP A 142 -6.00 -11.21 13.60
N VAL A 143 -6.76 -10.19 13.23
CA VAL A 143 -8.09 -9.91 13.82
C VAL A 143 -9.14 -10.97 13.46
N ILE A 144 -9.14 -11.46 12.22
CA ILE A 144 -10.22 -12.33 11.72
C ILE A 144 -9.91 -13.81 11.96
N ASN A 145 -8.67 -14.24 11.73
CA ASN A 145 -8.34 -15.67 11.79
C ASN A 145 -7.82 -16.09 13.17
N LYS A 146 -7.07 -15.21 13.87
CA LYS A 146 -6.36 -15.60 15.10
C LYS A 146 -6.98 -15.01 16.36
N GLY A 147 -7.29 -13.72 16.37
CA GLY A 147 -8.02 -13.01 17.42
C GLY A 147 -7.30 -12.80 18.75
N MET A 148 -6.06 -13.28 18.90
CA MET A 148 -5.35 -13.30 20.18
C MET A 148 -4.12 -12.37 20.17
N PRO A 149 -3.82 -11.63 21.26
CA PRO A 149 -2.64 -10.76 21.33
C PRO A 149 -1.31 -11.47 21.06
N GLU A 150 -1.13 -12.69 21.58
CA GLU A 150 0.05 -13.53 21.38
C GLU A 150 0.25 -14.00 19.94
N SER A 151 -0.77 -13.85 19.10
CA SER A 151 -0.74 -14.25 17.70
C SER A 151 -0.32 -13.12 16.75
N ILE A 152 -0.07 -11.93 17.29
CA ILE A 152 0.52 -10.81 16.56
C ILE A 152 1.94 -11.22 16.12
N PRO A 153 2.26 -11.15 14.81
CA PRO A 153 3.60 -11.44 14.30
C PRO A 153 4.66 -10.56 14.97
N SER A 154 5.86 -11.10 15.17
CA SER A 154 6.99 -10.30 15.65
C SER A 154 7.39 -9.23 14.63
N ASN A 155 8.08 -8.18 15.09
CA ASN A 155 8.60 -7.13 14.21
C ASN A 155 9.51 -7.69 13.10
N ASP A 156 10.34 -8.69 13.41
CA ASP A 156 11.18 -9.37 12.41
C ASP A 156 10.36 -10.11 11.36
N GLU A 157 9.27 -10.75 11.77
CA GLU A 157 8.37 -11.42 10.83
C GLU A 157 7.67 -10.39 9.92
N ILE A 158 7.17 -9.28 10.49
CA ILE A 158 6.55 -8.19 9.73
C ILE A 158 7.55 -7.60 8.73
N HIS A 159 8.77 -7.31 9.18
CA HIS A 159 9.88 -6.84 8.36
C HIS A 159 10.14 -7.80 7.20
N ASN A 160 10.39 -9.08 7.49
CA ASN A 160 10.73 -10.08 6.47
C ASN A 160 9.61 -10.25 5.45
N ARG A 161 8.35 -10.19 5.88
CA ARG A 161 7.19 -10.22 4.97
C ARG A 161 7.15 -8.98 4.06
N TRP A 162 7.50 -7.80 4.58
CA TRP A 162 7.60 -6.58 3.77
C TRP A 162 8.75 -6.65 2.76
N VAL A 163 9.96 -7.02 3.20
CA VAL A 163 11.12 -7.23 2.33
C VAL A 163 10.80 -8.24 1.23
N HIS A 164 10.13 -9.34 1.57
CA HIS A 164 9.68 -10.31 0.59
C HIS A 164 8.72 -9.71 -0.44
N ALA A 165 7.73 -8.92 -0.01
CA ALA A 165 6.76 -8.28 -0.90
C ALA A 165 7.43 -7.32 -1.88
N VAL A 166 8.35 -6.48 -1.40
CA VAL A 166 9.10 -5.52 -2.22
C VAL A 166 10.05 -6.23 -3.19
N ASN A 167 10.83 -7.21 -2.72
CA ASN A 167 11.71 -8.00 -3.58
C ASN A 167 10.95 -8.77 -4.66
N LEU A 168 9.73 -9.21 -4.36
CA LEU A 168 8.88 -9.86 -5.35
C LEU A 168 8.47 -8.88 -6.47
N ARG A 169 8.23 -7.60 -6.14
CA ARG A 169 7.97 -6.56 -7.16
C ARG A 169 9.19 -6.32 -8.04
N LEU A 170 10.37 -6.14 -7.45
CA LEU A 170 11.63 -6.01 -8.18
C LEU A 170 11.87 -7.21 -9.12
N LYS A 171 11.66 -8.43 -8.61
CA LYS A 171 11.81 -9.65 -9.41
C LYS A 171 10.86 -9.67 -10.60
N PHE A 172 9.60 -9.28 -10.41
CA PHE A 172 8.63 -9.21 -11.52
C PHE A 172 9.01 -8.13 -12.54
N ASP A 173 9.45 -6.95 -12.09
CA ASP A 173 9.92 -5.90 -12.98
C ASP A 173 11.09 -6.36 -13.84
N HIS A 174 12.07 -7.03 -13.24
CA HIS A 174 13.20 -7.61 -13.94
C HIS A 174 12.75 -8.65 -14.98
N LEU A 175 11.89 -9.60 -14.61
CA LEU A 175 11.35 -10.61 -15.54
C LEU A 175 10.59 -9.96 -16.70
N GLN A 176 9.86 -8.88 -16.45
CA GLN A 176 9.10 -8.17 -17.48
C GLN A 176 9.99 -7.40 -18.46
N THR A 177 11.31 -7.32 -18.25
CA THR A 177 12.25 -6.76 -19.25
C THR A 177 12.58 -7.71 -20.39
N ASP A 178 12.21 -8.99 -20.29
CA ASP A 178 12.49 -9.99 -21.32
C ASP A 178 11.70 -9.71 -22.61
N VAL A 179 12.40 -9.21 -23.62
CA VAL A 179 11.83 -8.88 -24.93
C VAL A 179 11.43 -10.13 -25.72
N GLN A 180 12.06 -11.28 -25.50
CA GLN A 180 11.71 -12.53 -26.17
C GLN A 180 10.36 -13.04 -25.67
N CYS A 181 10.13 -12.98 -24.37
CA CYS A 181 8.86 -13.42 -23.77
C CYS A 181 7.73 -12.41 -23.97
N TYR A 182 8.00 -11.10 -23.81
CA TYR A 182 6.95 -10.07 -23.74
C TYR A 182 6.85 -9.16 -24.96
N GLY A 183 7.79 -9.23 -25.91
CA GLY A 183 7.78 -8.44 -27.14
C GLY A 183 7.60 -6.95 -26.88
N SER A 184 6.61 -6.33 -27.54
CA SER A 184 6.30 -4.91 -27.38
C SER A 184 5.73 -4.53 -26.00
N LYS A 185 5.36 -5.51 -25.16
CA LYS A 185 4.89 -5.29 -23.79
C LYS A 185 6.01 -5.32 -22.75
N ALA A 186 7.24 -5.65 -23.15
CA ALA A 186 8.38 -5.69 -22.25
C ALA A 186 8.63 -4.31 -21.62
N LEU A 187 9.00 -4.30 -20.34
CA LEU A 187 9.48 -3.11 -19.66
C LEU A 187 10.87 -2.74 -20.18
N LYS A 188 11.13 -1.42 -20.27
CA LYS A 188 12.47 -0.94 -20.60
C LYS A 188 13.37 -1.13 -19.38
N GLN A 189 14.57 -1.67 -19.59
CA GLN A 189 15.57 -1.84 -18.53
C GLN A 189 15.88 -0.51 -17.82
N ASP A 190 16.05 0.57 -18.58
CA ASP A 190 16.26 1.92 -18.03
C ASP A 190 15.15 2.37 -17.08
N LEU A 191 13.90 1.97 -17.32
CA LEU A 191 12.78 2.31 -16.44
C LEU A 191 12.87 1.54 -15.11
N VAL A 192 13.29 0.27 -15.16
CA VAL A 192 13.48 -0.54 -13.95
C VAL A 192 14.63 0.03 -13.13
N LEU A 193 15.76 0.38 -13.75
CA LEU A 193 16.91 1.02 -13.09
C LEU A 193 16.59 2.42 -12.55
N GLN A 194 15.67 3.15 -13.17
CA GLN A 194 15.18 4.42 -12.61
C GLN A 194 14.24 4.19 -11.42
N THR A 195 13.58 3.03 -11.34
CA THR A 195 12.61 2.73 -10.27
C THR A 195 13.28 2.23 -9.00
N TRP A 196 14.34 1.43 -9.09
CA TRP A 196 14.99 0.73 -7.97
C TRP A 196 16.44 1.18 -7.81
#